data_AF-A0A3N6MHT0-F1
#
_entry.id   AF-A0A3N6MHT0-F1
#
_cell.length_a   1.000
_cell.length_b   1.000
_cell.length_c   1.000
_cell.angle_alpha   90.00
_cell.angle_beta   90.00
_cell.angle_gamma   90.00
#
_symmetry.space_group_name_H-M   'P 1'
#
loop_
_entity.id
_entity.type
_entity.pdbx_description
1 polymer ?
#
loop_
_entity_poly.entity_id
_entity_poly.type
_entity_poly.pdbx_seq_one_letter_code
_entity_poly.pdbx_strand_id
1 'polypeptide(L)' 'MQDTIAHIRQFPESGHVPVELEGFGDDRYRQALSGKNRIIYQLRNETIFIHLVIDARRDLQALLQRIVLRLM' A
#
# COMPACT_ATOMS: atom_id res chain seq x y z
N MET A 1 12.39 1.91 7.00
CA MET A 1 11.94 2.39 5.68
C MET A 1 12.79 1.80 4.58
N GLN A 2 14.10 2.08 4.54
CA GLN A 2 15.00 1.46 3.57
C GLN A 2 14.96 -0.07 3.63
N ASP A 3 15.07 -0.65 4.84
CA ASP A 3 15.00 -2.12 5.01
C ASP A 3 13.66 -2.70 4.54
N THR A 4 12.55 -2.02 4.83
CA THR A 4 11.22 -2.44 4.39
C THR A 4 11.10 -2.40 2.86
N ILE A 5 11.65 -1.37 2.21
CA ILE A 5 11.65 -1.27 0.74
C ILE A 5 12.54 -2.36 0.13
N ALA A 6 13.70 -2.64 0.72
CA ALA A 6 14.57 -3.73 0.29
C ALA A 6 13.86 -5.09 0.42
N HIS A 7 13.14 -5.31 1.53
CA HIS A 7 12.35 -6.51 1.75
C HIS A 7 11.21 -6.64 0.73
N ILE A 8 10.46 -5.57 0.47
CA ILE A 8 9.42 -5.55 -0.58
C ILE A 8 10.02 -5.86 -1.94
N ARG A 9 11.21 -5.33 -2.26
CA ARG A 9 11.88 -5.61 -3.54
C ARG A 9 12.26 -7.08 -3.68
N GLN A 10 12.71 -7.72 -2.60
CA GLN A 10 13.11 -9.13 -2.61
C GLN A 10 11.90 -10.08 -2.56
N PHE A 11 10.86 -9.70 -1.83
CA PHE A 11 9.65 -10.48 -1.58
C PHE A 11 8.40 -9.63 -1.79
N PRO A 12 8.07 -9.24 -3.03
CA PRO A 12 6.96 -8.32 -3.30
C PRO A 12 5.60 -8.90 -2.93
N GLU A 13 5.51 -10.21 -2.72
CA GLU A 13 4.27 -10.88 -2.33
C GLU A 13 4.10 -11.05 -0.82
N SER A 14 5.10 -10.68 0.00
CA SER A 14 5.03 -10.84 1.46
C SER A 14 4.11 -9.82 2.15
N GLY A 15 3.75 -8.74 1.46
CA GLY A 15 2.80 -7.76 1.97
C GLY A 15 1.36 -8.30 1.96
N HIS A 16 0.62 -8.00 3.02
CA HIS A 16 -0.78 -8.38 3.16
C HIS A 16 -1.66 -7.44 2.36
N VAL A 17 -2.84 -7.90 1.93
CA VAL A 17 -3.84 -7.02 1.33
C VAL A 17 -4.37 -6.08 2.43
N PRO A 18 -4.42 -4.75 2.22
CA PRO A 18 -5.09 -3.85 3.14
C PRO A 18 -6.58 -4.13 3.16
N VAL A 19 -7.18 -4.28 4.34
CA VAL A 19 -8.63 -4.58 4.51
C VAL A 19 -9.48 -3.55 3.78
N GLU A 20 -9.02 -2.30 3.75
CA GLU A 20 -9.71 -1.17 3.10
C GLU A 20 -9.75 -1.30 1.56
N LEU A 21 -8.94 -2.20 1.00
CA LEU A 21 -8.80 -2.47 -0.44
C LEU A 21 -9.12 -3.94 -0.79
N GLU A 22 -9.65 -4.73 0.14
CA GLU A 22 -10.13 -6.08 -0.16
C GLU A 22 -11.28 -6.02 -1.19
N GLY A 23 -11.17 -6.81 -2.26
CA GLY A 23 -12.13 -6.81 -3.37
C GLY A 23 -12.06 -5.57 -4.27
N PHE A 24 -11.07 -4.69 -4.07
CA PHE A 24 -10.89 -3.49 -4.89
C PHE A 24 -9.88 -3.73 -6.02
N GLY A 25 -10.38 -3.74 -7.27
CA GLY A 25 -9.58 -4.05 -8.45
C GLY A 25 -9.19 -5.54 -8.50
N ASP A 26 -8.04 -5.86 -9.09
CA ASP A 26 -7.51 -7.24 -9.18
C ASP A 26 -6.86 -7.75 -7.87
N ASP A 27 -7.20 -7.20 -6.68
CA ASP A 27 -6.61 -7.58 -5.37
C ASP A 27 -5.07 -7.53 -5.28
N ARG A 28 -4.42 -6.74 -6.14
CA ARG A 28 -2.95 -6.67 -6.19
C ARG A 28 -2.33 -5.67 -5.22
N TYR A 29 -3.15 -4.97 -4.45
CA TYR A 29 -2.64 -4.00 -3.48
C TYR A 29 -2.12 -4.73 -2.25
N ARG A 30 -0.92 -4.34 -1.83
CA ARG A 30 -0.24 -4.91 -0.69
C ARG A 30 0.22 -3.80 0.24
N GLN A 31 0.33 -4.13 1.52
CA GLN A 31 0.89 -3.26 2.53
C GLN A 31 2.06 -3.87 3.28
N ALA A 32 2.96 -3.00 3.71
CA ALA A 32 4.01 -3.30 4.68
C ALA A 32 4.15 -2.16 5.70
N LEU A 33 4.48 -2.51 6.93
CA LEU A 33 4.77 -1.54 7.99
C LEU A 33 6.27 -1.23 8.03
N SER A 34 6.59 0.05 8.19
CA SER A 34 7.94 0.57 8.37
C SER A 34 7.94 1.57 9.51
N GLY A 35 8.17 1.08 10.73
CA GLY A 35 8.08 1.92 11.94
C GLY A 35 6.68 2.51 12.09
N LYS A 36 6.57 3.84 12.14
CA LYS A 36 5.27 4.54 12.26
C LYS A 36 4.54 4.71 10.92
N ASN A 37 5.07 4.21 9.82
CA ASN A 37 4.48 4.38 8.49
C ASN A 37 3.96 3.05 7.93
N ARG A 38 2.86 3.10 7.19
CA ARG A 38 2.43 2.00 6.30
C ARG A 38 2.71 2.40 4.85
N ILE A 39 3.25 1.46 4.09
CA ILE A 39 3.53 1.59 2.66
C ILE A 39 2.45 0.80 1.94
N ILE A 40 1.70 1.44 1.05
CA ILE A 40 0.76 0.77 0.15
C ILE A 40 1.41 0.69 -1.23
N TYR A 41 1.51 -0.53 -1.77
CA TYR A 41 2.16 -0.78 -3.04
C TYR A 41 1.41 -1.81 -3.88
N GLN A 42 1.78 -1.94 -5.14
CA GLN A 42 1.21 -2.90 -6.07
C GLN A 42 2.30 -3.49 -6.96
N LEU A 43 2.28 -4.81 -7.15
CA LEU A 43 3.11 -5.48 -8.14
C LEU A 43 2.35 -5.52 -9.48
N ARG A 44 2.93 -4.90 -10.52
CA ARG A 44 2.42 -4.97 -11.90
C ARG A 44 3.54 -5.49 -12.80
N ASN A 45 3.32 -6.66 -13.38
CA ASN A 45 4.37 -7.42 -14.07
C ASN A 45 5.58 -7.59 -13.14
N GLU A 46 6.73 -7.01 -13.49
CA GLU A 46 7.96 -7.07 -12.69
C GLU A 46 8.27 -5.75 -11.97
N THR A 47 7.34 -4.79 -12.00
CA THR A 47 7.53 -3.46 -11.41
C THR A 47 6.68 -3.28 -10.16
N ILE A 48 7.33 -2.80 -9.10
CA ILE A 48 6.67 -2.46 -7.83
C ILE A 48 6.34 -0.97 -7.83
N PHE A 49 5.06 -0.66 -7.75
CA PHE A 49 4.56 0.71 -7.66
C PHE A 49 4.22 1.02 -6.21
N ILE A 50 4.94 1.96 -5.60
CA ILE A 50 4.57 2.51 -4.29
C ILE A 50 3.55 3.62 -4.52
N HIS A 51 2.33 3.43 -4.03
CA HIS A 51 1.23 4.38 -4.20
C HIS A 51 1.15 5.37 -3.04
N LEU A 52 1.36 4.88 -1.81
CA LEU A 52 1.25 5.70 -0.60
C LEU A 52 2.33 5.32 0.42
N VAL A 53 2.86 6.34 1.08
CA VAL A 53 3.63 6.21 2.32
C VAL A 53 3.01 7.16 3.32
N ILE A 54 2.32 6.62 4.32
CA ILE A 54 1.55 7.41 5.28
C ILE A 54 1.79 6.92 6.70
N ASP A 55 1.54 7.78 7.69
CA ASP A 55 1.54 7.36 9.10
C ASP A 55 0.50 6.25 9.30
N ALA A 56 0.91 5.12 9.87
CA ALA A 56 0.10 3.92 10.04
C ALA A 56 -1.10 4.13 10.99
N ARG A 57 -1.10 5.19 11.80
CA ARG A 57 -2.19 5.55 12.71
C ARG A 57 -3.28 6.37 12.03
N ARG A 58 -3.08 6.79 10.78
CA ARG A 58 -4.12 7.49 10.02
C ARG A 58 -5.16 6.49 9.54
N ASP A 59 -6.41 6.94 9.55
CA ASP A 59 -7.53 6.26 8.92
C ASP A 59 -7.32 6.23 7.39
N LEU A 60 -6.95 5.06 6.87
CA LEU A 60 -6.71 4.87 5.44
C LEU A 60 -8.03 4.93 4.65
N GLN A 61 -9.14 4.45 5.22
CA GLN A 61 -10.44 4.49 4.55
C GLN A 61 -10.87 5.95 4.32
N ALA A 62 -10.81 6.78 5.34
CA ALA A 62 -11.12 8.21 5.23
C ALA A 62 -10.17 8.93 4.25
N LEU A 63 -8.87 8.56 4.25
CA LEU A 63 -7.90 9.10 3.30
C LEU A 63 -8.25 8.74 1.85
N LEU A 64 -8.53 7.45 1.58
CA LEU A 64 -8.87 6.95 0.25
C LEU A 64 -10.16 7.60 -0.26
N GLN A 65 -11.19 7.69 0.58
CA GLN A 65 -12.43 8.41 0.25
C GLN A 65 -12.16 9.85 -0.15
N ARG A 66 -11.31 10.57 0.59
CA ARG A 66 -10.93 11.94 0.25
C ARG A 66 -10.14 12.03 -1.07
N ILE A 67 -9.31 11.04 -1.38
CA ILE A 67 -8.59 10.98 -2.67
C ILE A 67 -9.57 10.79 -3.81
N VAL A 68 -10.51 9.84 -3.69
CA VAL A 68 -11.54 9.59 -4.71
C VAL A 68 -12.38 10.84 -4.97
N LEU A 69 -12.83 11.53 -3.90
CA LEU A 69 -13.60 12.77 -4.02
C LEU A 69 -12.84 13.92 -4.70
N ARG A 70 -11.50 13.88 -4.76
CA ARG A 70 -10.68 14.89 -5.46
C ARG A 70 -10.45 14.56 -6.93
N LEU A 71 -10.67 13.31 -7.33
CA LEU A 71 -10.49 12.83 -8.69
C LEU A 71 -11.78 12.88 -9.52
N MET A 72 -12.91 13.10 -8.86
CA MET A 72 -14.20 13.44 -9.48
C MET A 72 -14.28 14.94 -9.74
#